data_AF-A0A6M3JQP5-F1
#
_entry.id   AF-A0A6M3JQP5-F1
#
_cell.length_a   1.000
_cell.length_b   1.000
_cell.length_c   1.000
_cell.angle_alpha   90.00
_cell.angle_beta   90.00
_cell.angle_gamma   90.00
#
_symmetry.space_group_name_H-M   'P 1'
#
loop_
_entity.id
_entity.type
_entity.pdbx_description
1 polymer ?
#
loop_
_entity_poly.entity_id
_entity_poly.type
_entity_poly.pdbx_seq_one_letter_code
_entity_poly.pdbx_strand_id
1 'polypeptide(L)'
;MGLSADKFIKTNLKHGTGFGIDVYKQEFSIVSGFESKDGQINIRWVYPQKDRKPSDKVRPNKITLGNRQQAIQRLEQLIHFIEQIKD
;
A
#
# COMPACT_ATOMS: atom_id res chain seq x y z
N MET A 1 11.37 -3.98 8.71
CA MET A 1 11.07 -3.67 7.29
C MET A 1 10.23 -2.42 7.26
N GLY A 2 10.84 -1.26 7.07
CA GLY A 2 10.14 -0.01 6.80
C GLY A 2 10.10 0.23 5.30
N LEU A 3 9.15 1.04 4.82
CA LEU A 3 9.25 1.53 3.45
C LEU A 3 10.32 2.61 3.39
N SER A 4 11.06 2.60 2.28
CA SER A 4 11.94 3.73 1.98
C SER A 4 11.09 4.96 1.65
N ALA A 5 11.49 6.12 2.16
CA ALA A 5 10.72 7.36 2.07
C ALA A 5 10.50 7.82 0.61
N ASP A 6 11.45 7.53 -0.29
CA ASP A 6 11.36 7.77 -1.74
C ASP A 6 10.27 6.95 -2.44
N LYS A 7 9.77 5.88 -1.80
CA LYS A 7 8.74 4.98 -2.33
C LYS A 7 7.39 5.16 -1.66
N PHE A 8 7.19 6.27 -0.94
CA PHE A 8 5.97 6.57 -0.21
C PHE A 8 5.34 7.89 -0.66
N ILE A 9 4.06 7.83 -1.02
CA ILE A 9 3.25 8.97 -1.44
C ILE A 9 2.32 9.31 -0.28
N LYS A 10 2.51 10.50 0.30
CA LYS A 10 1.60 11.05 1.32
C LYS A 10 0.31 11.51 0.65
N THR A 11 -0.83 10.93 1.06
CA THR A 11 -2.16 11.33 0.59
C THR A 11 -2.89 12.19 1.61
N ASN A 12 -2.49 12.14 2.88
CA ASN A 12 -3.02 12.98 3.95
C ASN A 12 -1.87 13.67 4.68
N LEU A 13 -1.63 14.95 4.37
CA LEU A 13 -0.54 15.73 4.95
C LEU A 13 -0.72 15.99 6.45
N LYS A 14 -1.96 16.08 6.93
CA LYS A 14 -2.25 16.34 8.36
C LYS A 14 -1.86 15.16 9.25
N HIS A 15 -2.05 13.94 8.74
CA HIS A 15 -1.80 12.72 9.51
C HIS A 15 -0.56 11.96 9.04
N GLY A 16 0.16 12.48 8.05
CA GLY A 16 1.35 11.83 7.47
C GLY A 16 1.04 10.45 6.87
N THR A 17 -0.22 10.16 6.52
CA THR A 17 -0.63 8.85 6.00
C THR A 17 -0.62 8.83 4.49
N GLY A 18 -0.44 7.63 3.94
CA GLY A 18 -0.31 7.45 2.50
C GLY A 18 -0.17 6.00 2.12
N PHE A 19 0.36 5.79 0.93
CA PHE A 19 0.68 4.47 0.43
C PHE A 19 2.05 4.47 -0.25
N GLY A 20 2.66 3.30 -0.36
CA GLY A 20 3.92 3.15 -1.08
C GLY A 20 4.04 1.79 -1.76
N ILE A 21 5.18 1.56 -2.39
CA ILE A 21 5.47 0.30 -3.07
C ILE A 21 6.44 -0.54 -2.23
N ASP A 22 6.00 -1.75 -1.89
CA ASP A 22 6.82 -2.79 -1.30
C ASP A 22 7.16 -3.86 -2.36
N VAL A 23 8.38 -4.41 -2.28
CA VAL A 23 8.85 -5.45 -3.19
C VAL A 23 9.45 -6.58 -2.37
N TYR A 24 8.80 -7.74 -2.40
CA TYR A 24 9.25 -8.91 -1.67
C TYR A 24 9.18 -10.14 -2.58
N LYS A 25 10.30 -10.88 -2.71
CA LYS A 25 10.40 -12.07 -3.57
C LYS A 25 9.86 -11.84 -5.01
N GLN A 26 10.24 -10.71 -5.61
CA GLN A 26 9.80 -10.27 -6.96
C GLN A 26 8.30 -9.94 -7.08
N GLU A 27 7.55 -9.98 -5.99
CA GLU A 27 6.16 -9.53 -5.91
C GLU A 27 6.12 -8.07 -5.48
N PHE A 28 5.48 -7.23 -6.29
CA PHE A 28 5.19 -5.83 -6.02
C PHE A 28 3.85 -5.74 -5.28
N SER A 29 3.76 -4.85 -4.30
CA SER A 29 2.53 -4.58 -3.56
C SER A 29 2.40 -3.09 -3.26
N ILE A 30 1.18 -2.56 -3.31
CA ILE A 30 0.86 -1.28 -2.68
C ILE A 30 0.65 -1.55 -1.19
N VAL A 31 1.27 -0.78 -0.32
CA VAL A 31 1.13 -0.89 1.13
C VAL A 31 0.62 0.42 1.71
N SER A 32 -0.29 0.33 2.67
CA SER A 32 -0.69 1.50 3.46
C SER A 32 0.37 1.78 4.52
N GLY A 33 0.66 3.05 4.77
CA GLY A 33 1.63 3.45 5.78
C GLY A 33 1.37 4.83 6.38
N PHE A 34 2.22 5.19 7.33
CA PHE A 34 2.24 6.50 7.99
C PHE A 34 3.66 6.89 8.35
N GLU A 35 3.92 8.19 8.31
CA GLU A 35 5.15 8.78 8.84
C GLU A 35 5.04 8.94 10.36
N SER A 36 6.03 8.42 11.09
CA SER A 36 6.16 8.64 12.53
C SER A 36 6.85 9.97 12.83
N LYS A 37 6.82 10.39 14.10
CA LYS A 37 7.38 11.68 14.55
C LYS A 37 8.88 11.84 14.27
N ASP A 38 9.60 10.73 14.13
CA ASP A 38 11.02 10.65 13.80
C ASP A 38 11.28 10.63 12.27
N GLY A 39 10.24 10.82 11.44
CA GLY A 39 10.35 10.85 9.98
C GLY A 39 10.41 9.46 9.32
N GLN A 40 10.28 8.37 10.08
CA GLN A 40 10.29 7.02 9.52
C GLN A 40 8.93 6.65 8.92
N ILE A 41 8.95 5.97 7.77
CA ILE A 41 7.73 5.46 7.14
C ILE A 41 7.44 4.04 7.64
N ASN A 42 6.34 3.91 8.38
CA ASN A 42 5.88 2.66 8.96
C ASN A 42 4.71 2.08 8.15
N ILE A 43 4.72 0.76 7.96
CA ILE A 43 3.62 0.03 7.34
C ILE A 43 2.46 -0.07 8.33
N ARG A 44 1.23 0.12 7.85
CA ARG A 44 0.02 -0.15 8.62
C ARG A 44 -0.23 -1.66 8.64
N TRP A 45 -0.35 -2.21 9.83
CA TRP A 45 -0.64 -3.61 10.08
C TRP A 45 -2.10 -3.80 10.48
N VAL A 46 -2.70 -4.91 10.06
CA VAL A 46 -4.12 -5.22 10.30
C VAL A 46 -4.29 -6.68 10.73
N TYR A 47 -5.39 -6.93 11.46
CA TYR A 47 -5.86 -8.28 11.78
C TYR A 47 -6.95 -8.66 10.77
N PRO A 48 -6.63 -9.42 9.71
CA PRO A 48 -7.60 -9.76 8.68
C PRO A 48 -8.73 -10.59 9.29
N GLN A 49 -9.97 -10.38 8.82
CA GLN A 49 -11.09 -11.19 9.24
C GLN A 49 -11.17 -12.48 8.41
N LYS A 50 -11.41 -13.60 9.08
CA LYS A 50 -11.79 -14.88 8.48
C LYS A 50 -13.07 -15.36 9.16
N ASP A 51 -14.07 -15.77 8.40
CA ASP A 51 -15.35 -16.24 8.94
C ASP A 51 -16.00 -15.24 9.93
N ARG A 52 -15.94 -13.94 9.59
CA ARG A 52 -16.43 -12.81 10.40
C ARG A 52 -15.73 -12.63 11.76
N LYS A 53 -14.58 -13.28 11.99
CA LYS A 53 -13.77 -13.14 13.20
C LYS A 53 -12.37 -12.64 12.84
N PRO A 54 -11.75 -11.75 13.63
CA PRO A 54 -10.35 -11.37 13.43
C PRO A 54 -9.43 -12.60 13.53
N SER A 55 -8.43 -12.66 12.67
CA SER A 55 -7.32 -13.61 12.81
C SER A 55 -6.34 -13.12 13.86
N ASP A 56 -5.73 -14.04 14.61
CA ASP A 56 -4.63 -13.72 15.54
C ASP A 56 -3.34 -13.31 14.81
N LYS A 57 -3.25 -13.60 13.49
CA LYS A 57 -2.06 -13.28 12.68
C LYS A 57 -2.19 -11.90 12.07
N VAL A 58 -1.35 -10.98 12.53
CA VAL A 58 -1.22 -9.66 11.92
C VAL A 58 -0.59 -9.76 10.52
N ARG A 59 -1.11 -8.96 9.59
CA ARG A 59 -0.64 -8.87 8.19
C ARG A 59 -0.43 -7.41 7.79
N PRO A 60 0.49 -7.12 6.86
CA PRO A 60 0.58 -5.77 6.32
C PRO A 60 -0.71 -5.46 5.56
N ASN A 61 -1.23 -4.24 5.73
CA ASN A 61 -2.34 -3.77 4.91
C ASN A 61 -1.83 -3.46 3.50
N LYS A 62 -1.90 -4.46 2.63
CA LYS A 62 -1.31 -4.42 1.30
C LYS A 62 -2.23 -4.96 0.21
N ILE A 63 -2.02 -4.48 -1.01
CA ILE A 63 -2.64 -4.95 -2.25
C ILE A 63 -1.53 -5.51 -3.12
N THR A 64 -1.56 -6.82 -3.38
CA THR A 64 -0.58 -7.48 -4.24
C THR A 64 -0.82 -7.11 -5.71
N LEU A 65 0.24 -6.64 -6.38
CA LEU A 65 0.26 -6.26 -7.79
C LEU A 65 1.01 -7.26 -8.68
N GLY A 66 1.52 -8.36 -8.14
CA GLY A 66 2.23 -9.40 -8.89
C GLY A 66 3.65 -9.00 -9.29
N ASN A 67 4.18 -9.54 -10.39
CA ASN A 67 5.52 -9.20 -10.85
C ASN A 67 5.59 -7.78 -11.44
N ARG A 68 6.79 -7.30 -11.78
CA ARG A 68 6.99 -5.93 -12.31
C ARG A 68 6.08 -5.57 -13.48
N GLN A 69 5.98 -6.46 -14.48
CA GLN A 69 5.17 -6.20 -15.68
C GLN A 69 3.69 -6.11 -15.34
N GLN A 70 3.20 -7.05 -14.54
CA GLN A 70 1.81 -7.05 -14.10
C GLN A 70 1.48 -5.85 -13.22
N ALA A 71 2.42 -5.41 -12.38
CA ALA A 71 2.23 -4.25 -11.51
C ALA A 71 2.04 -2.97 -12.31
N ILE A 72 2.89 -2.74 -13.33
CA ILE A 72 2.76 -1.59 -14.24
C ILE A 72 1.38 -1.64 -14.93
N GLN A 73 1.04 -2.77 -15.55
CA GLN A 73 -0.24 -2.93 -16.25
C GLN A 73 -1.45 -2.64 -15.36
N ARG A 74 -1.45 -3.14 -14.11
CA ARG A 74 -2.54 -2.93 -13.15
C ARG A 74 -2.66 -1.46 -12.72
N LEU A 75 -1.54 -0.77 -12.57
CA LEU A 75 -1.52 0.66 -12.22
C LEU A 75 -2.00 1.53 -13.39
N GLU A 76 -1.60 1.20 -14.62
CA GLU A 76 -2.11 1.87 -15.84
C GLU A 76 -3.63 1.69 -15.99
N GLN A 77 -4.15 0.48 -15.74
CA GLN A 77 -5.59 0.23 -15.71
C GLN A 77 -6.30 1.09 -14.66
N LEU A 78 -5.72 1.24 -13.47
CA LEU A 78 -6.29 2.07 -12.41
C LEU A 78 -6.35 3.55 -12.83
N ILE A 79 -5.28 4.07 -13.46
CA ILE A 79 -5.25 5.43 -14.01
C ILE A 79 -6.37 5.62 -15.03
N HIS A 80 -6.49 4.68 -15.97
CA HIS A 80 -7.52 4.72 -17.00
C HIS A 80 -8.94 4.76 -16.41
N PHE A 81 -9.21 3.98 -15.36
CA PHE A 81 -10.52 4.02 -14.70
C PHE A 81 -10.81 5.37 -14.05
N ILE A 82 -9.80 6.00 -13.44
CA ILE A 82 -9.95 7.33 -12.84
C ILE A 82 -10.28 8.38 -13.90
N GLU A 83 -9.60 8.36 -15.05
CA GLU A 83 -9.83 9.29 -16.16
C GLU A 83 -11.24 9.19 -16.78
N GLN A 84 -11.91 8.05 -16.62
CA GLN A 84 -13.27 7.83 -17.15
C GLN A 84 -14.37 8.29 -16.19
N ILE A 85 -14.06 8.47 -14.91
CA ILE A 85 -15.03 8.97 -13.93
C ILE A 85 -15.22 10.47 -14.20
N LYS A 86 -16.42 10.83 -14.68
CA LYS A 86 -16.84 12.23 -14.80
C LYS A 86 -17.57 12.60 -13.51
N ASP A 87 -17.17 13.73 -12.91
CA ASP A 87 -17.81 14.30 -11.72
C ASP A 87 -19.29 14.67 -11.96
#